data_AF-A0AAV4RUW9-F1
#
_entry.id   AF-A0AAV4RUW9-F1
#
_cell.length_a   1.000
_cell.length_b   1.000
_cell.length_c   1.000
_cell.angle_alpha   90.00
_cell.angle_beta   90.00
_cell.angle_gamma   90.00
#
_symmetry.space_group_name_H-M   'P 1'
#
loop_
_entity.id
_entity.type
_entity.pdbx_description
1 polymer ?
#
loop_
_entity_poly.entity_id
_entity_poly.type
_entity_poly.pdbx_seq_one_letter_code
_entity_poly.pdbx_strand_id
1 'polypeptide(L)'
;MSERHKSLYDQYKCKRCLKKGHKKPLCKAKWVKCKLCHSQSHLECLCDSHSVVPTESKNNKKEIASETNVSFLFPGNPSKDIPKQTIYYQTLRAKIVNNNCEYNVRIICDSASERFYICESIAERAGLKTVGKEKLKIFTFASNEASVSELKRKRITLKNCNSDLVITLEALATKTICASKISSPSSRMIELLQNEGFELSDSGASSGRVDILIGNDYLSAVLTGKTHRLNNCLMLYESVFGWTLSGRDGEFNERTVGKESAGLFI
;
A
#
# COMPACT_ATOMS: atom_id res chain seq x y z
N MET A 1 34.63 -8.77 13.06
CA MET A 1 33.67 -9.88 12.82
C MET A 1 32.33 -9.26 12.49
N SER A 2 31.69 -9.62 11.38
CA SER A 2 30.38 -9.05 11.04
C SER A 2 29.31 -9.45 12.06
N GLU A 3 28.30 -8.59 12.21
CA GLU A 3 27.20 -8.74 13.18
C GLU A 3 26.50 -10.10 13.08
N ARG A 4 26.44 -10.65 11.85
CA ARG A 4 25.93 -11.99 11.55
C ARG A 4 26.78 -13.11 12.17
N HIS A 5 28.11 -12.97 12.21
CA HIS A 5 29.00 -13.92 12.87
C HIS A 5 28.89 -13.87 14.39
N LYS A 6 28.57 -12.69 14.95
CA LYS A 6 28.35 -12.48 16.39
C LYS A 6 27.02 -13.13 16.83
N SER A 7 25.94 -12.88 16.10
CA SER A 7 24.62 -13.49 16.35
C SER A 7 24.65 -15.04 16.34
N LEU A 8 25.43 -15.66 15.45
CA LEU A 8 25.59 -17.12 15.46
C LEU A 8 26.39 -17.65 16.65
N TYR A 9 27.36 -16.87 17.13
CA TYR A 9 28.12 -17.21 18.33
C TYR A 9 27.21 -17.13 19.57
N ASP A 10 26.43 -16.05 19.68
CA ASP A 10 25.51 -15.80 20.79
C ASP A 10 24.39 -16.85 20.84
N GLN A 11 23.97 -17.38 19.68
CA GLN A 11 22.95 -18.44 19.59
C GLN A 11 23.52 -19.87 19.65
N TYR A 12 24.83 -20.05 19.89
CA TYR A 12 25.51 -21.36 19.93
C TYR A 12 25.27 -22.22 18.67
N LYS A 13 25.17 -21.56 17.50
CA LYS A 13 24.90 -22.21 16.22
C LYS A 13 26.20 -22.49 15.46
N CYS A 14 26.28 -23.66 14.84
CA CYS A 14 27.38 -24.04 13.97
C CYS A 14 27.43 -23.12 12.74
N LYS A 15 28.55 -22.42 12.52
CA LYS A 15 28.72 -21.52 11.36
C LYS A 15 28.74 -22.22 9.99
N ARG A 16 28.75 -23.57 9.95
CA ARG A 16 28.68 -24.36 8.71
C ARG A 16 27.27 -24.81 8.35
N CYS A 17 26.44 -25.20 9.32
CA CYS A 17 25.12 -25.78 9.07
C CYS A 17 23.98 -25.05 9.79
N LEU A 18 24.28 -24.01 10.58
CA LEU A 18 23.37 -23.20 11.39
C LEU A 18 22.58 -23.97 12.46
N LYS A 19 22.85 -25.26 12.66
CA LYS A 19 22.27 -26.08 13.73
C LYS A 19 23.00 -25.82 15.06
N LYS A 20 22.25 -25.91 16.16
CA LYS A 20 22.78 -25.82 17.54
C LYS A 20 23.47 -27.14 17.93
N GLY A 21 24.29 -27.10 18.99
CA GLY A 21 24.83 -28.31 19.64
C GLY A 21 26.20 -28.79 19.17
N HIS A 22 26.85 -28.12 18.21
CA HIS A 22 28.25 -28.40 17.84
C HIS A 22 28.92 -27.18 17.19
N LYS A 23 30.25 -27.12 17.24
CA LYS A 23 31.05 -26.08 16.57
C LYS A 23 31.45 -26.52 15.15
N LYS A 24 31.79 -25.55 14.30
CA LYS A 24 32.21 -25.77 12.90
C LYS A 24 33.25 -26.90 12.71
N PRO A 25 34.29 -27.06 13.56
CA PRO A 25 35.26 -28.15 13.41
C PRO A 25 34.67 -29.55 13.60
N LEU A 26 33.63 -29.67 14.43
CA LEU A 26 32.94 -30.93 14.76
C LEU A 26 31.73 -31.20 13.85
N CYS A 27 31.53 -30.37 12.83
CA CYS A 27 30.39 -30.48 11.92
C CYS A 27 30.62 -31.55 10.86
N LYS A 28 29.67 -32.48 10.72
CA LYS A 28 29.68 -33.53 9.68
C LYS A 28 29.04 -33.10 8.36
N ALA A 29 28.45 -31.89 8.30
CA ALA A 29 27.86 -31.38 7.07
C ALA A 29 28.94 -31.10 6.01
N LYS A 30 28.63 -31.43 4.75
CA LYS A 30 29.49 -31.15 3.58
C LYS A 30 29.69 -29.64 3.41
N TRP A 31 30.86 -29.25 2.90
CA TRP A 31 31.17 -27.87 2.60
C TRP A 31 30.47 -27.41 1.31
N VAL A 32 29.90 -26.21 1.35
CA VAL A 32 29.31 -25.55 0.19
C VAL A 32 30.10 -24.26 -0.05
N LYS A 33 30.47 -23.99 -1.30
CA LYS A 33 31.12 -22.73 -1.68
C LYS A 33 30.11 -21.59 -1.61
N CYS A 34 30.48 -20.48 -0.99
CA CYS A 34 29.73 -19.23 -1.04
C CYS A 34 29.61 -18.77 -2.50
N LYS A 35 28.41 -18.45 -2.99
CA LYS A 35 28.25 -18.01 -4.39
C LYS A 35 28.71 -16.57 -4.63
N LEU A 36 28.83 -15.76 -3.57
CA LEU A 36 29.20 -14.34 -3.66
C LEU A 36 30.72 -14.11 -3.73
N CYS A 37 31.51 -14.89 -3.00
CA CYS A 37 32.97 -14.75 -2.97
C CYS A 37 33.73 -16.05 -3.29
N HIS A 38 33.01 -17.11 -3.62
CA HIS A 38 33.54 -18.44 -3.95
C HIS A 38 34.36 -19.12 -2.84
N SER A 39 34.42 -18.55 -1.63
CA SER A 39 35.08 -19.13 -0.46
C SER A 39 34.29 -20.30 0.12
N GLN A 40 34.98 -21.33 0.61
CA GLN A 40 34.38 -22.42 1.40
C GLN A 40 34.38 -22.13 2.90
N SER A 41 34.92 -20.98 3.32
CA SER A 41 35.10 -20.65 4.73
C SER A 41 33.78 -20.27 5.45
N HIS A 42 32.74 -19.91 4.71
CA HIS A 42 31.46 -19.45 5.25
C HIS A 42 30.29 -19.82 4.34
N LEU A 43 29.09 -19.81 4.90
CA LEU A 43 27.84 -19.86 4.14
C LEU A 43 27.57 -18.49 3.50
N GLU A 44 26.90 -18.49 2.36
CA GLU A 44 26.60 -17.28 1.58
C GLU A 44 25.92 -16.17 2.40
N CYS A 45 25.01 -16.52 3.29
CA CYS A 45 24.35 -15.56 4.19
C CYS A 45 25.30 -14.87 5.20
N LEU A 46 26.51 -15.42 5.39
CA LEU A 46 27.57 -14.92 6.27
C LEU A 46 28.73 -14.30 5.46
N CYS A 47 28.54 -14.06 4.17
CA CYS A 47 29.51 -13.42 3.31
C CYS A 47 29.51 -11.91 3.51
N ASP A 48 30.68 -11.34 3.80
CA ASP A 48 30.86 -9.89 3.99
C ASP A 48 31.03 -9.14 2.65
N SER A 49 31.03 -9.85 1.51
CA SER A 49 31.24 -9.30 0.16
C SER A 49 30.02 -8.54 -0.41
N HIS A 50 28.93 -8.38 0.35
CA HIS A 50 27.83 -7.48 -0.02
C HIS A 50 28.17 -5.98 0.13
N SER A 51 29.40 -5.64 0.52
CA SER A 51 29.80 -4.26 0.87
C SER A 51 30.72 -3.56 -0.13
N VAL A 52 30.77 -3.96 -1.41
CA VAL A 52 31.61 -3.25 -2.41
C VAL A 52 30.77 -2.79 -3.59
N VAL A 53 30.44 -1.49 -3.59
CA VAL A 53 29.96 -0.75 -4.77
C VAL A 53 31.18 -0.35 -5.60
N PRO A 54 31.22 -0.55 -6.92
CA PRO A 54 32.20 0.09 -7.78
C PRO A 54 31.88 1.58 -7.93
N THR A 55 32.80 2.42 -7.46
CA THR A 55 32.84 3.86 -7.69
C THR A 55 33.19 4.17 -9.14
N GLU A 56 32.35 4.91 -9.85
CA GLU A 56 32.83 5.92 -10.81
C GLU A 56 31.98 7.19 -10.74
N SER A 57 32.67 8.27 -10.41
CA SER A 57 32.20 9.63 -10.30
C SER A 57 32.00 10.25 -11.68
N LYS A 58 30.89 10.98 -11.89
CA LYS A 58 30.92 12.32 -12.51
C LYS A 58 29.61 13.06 -12.30
N ASN A 59 29.80 14.32 -11.91
CA ASN A 59 28.81 15.34 -11.63
C ASN A 59 27.68 15.42 -12.65
N ASN A 60 26.45 15.51 -12.15
CA ASN A 60 25.53 16.60 -12.50
C ASN A 60 24.52 16.77 -11.35
N LYS A 61 24.67 17.86 -10.60
CA LYS A 61 23.61 18.36 -9.72
C LYS A 61 22.42 18.74 -10.59
N LYS A 62 21.45 17.84 -10.73
CA LYS A 62 20.06 18.24 -10.91
C LYS A 62 19.45 18.27 -9.52
N GLU A 63 18.94 19.42 -9.11
CA GLU A 63 17.99 19.50 -8.01
C GLU A 63 16.81 18.59 -8.36
N ILE A 64 16.80 17.40 -7.77
CA ILE A 64 15.64 16.52 -7.81
C ILE A 64 14.75 17.03 -6.69
N ALA A 65 13.69 17.74 -7.08
CA ALA A 65 12.57 17.97 -6.18
C ALA A 65 12.15 16.62 -5.60
N SER A 66 12.23 16.46 -4.29
CA SER A 66 11.91 15.22 -3.59
C SER A 66 10.46 14.84 -3.88
N GLU A 67 10.29 13.85 -4.76
CA GLU A 67 8.98 13.26 -5.01
C GLU A 67 8.55 12.51 -3.74
N THR A 68 7.41 12.91 -3.19
CA THR A 68 6.82 12.23 -2.02
C THR A 68 6.22 10.92 -2.50
N ASN A 69 7.06 9.88 -2.53
CA ASN A 69 6.67 8.55 -3.00
C ASN A 69 6.21 7.71 -1.81
N VAL A 70 4.90 7.55 -1.65
CA VAL A 70 4.33 6.44 -0.87
C VAL A 70 4.46 5.18 -1.74
N SER A 71 5.22 4.19 -1.27
CA SER A 71 5.56 3.02 -2.07
C SER A 71 4.39 2.04 -2.16
N PHE A 72 3.66 2.07 -3.27
CA PHE A 72 2.76 0.99 -3.67
C PHE A 72 3.54 -0.05 -4.48
N LEU A 73 3.57 -1.29 -4.01
CA LEU A 73 4.20 -2.40 -4.72
C LEU A 73 3.15 -3.13 -5.55
N PHE A 74 3.28 -3.07 -6.87
CA PHE A 74 2.47 -3.85 -7.80
C PHE A 74 3.33 -4.96 -8.44
N PRO A 75 2.77 -6.15 -8.67
CA PRO A 75 3.45 -7.18 -9.44
C PRO A 75 3.86 -6.64 -10.82
N GLY A 76 5.09 -6.94 -11.25
CA GLY A 76 5.53 -6.70 -12.62
C GLY A 76 4.79 -7.60 -13.62
N ASN A 77 5.22 -7.58 -14.90
CA ASN A 77 4.62 -8.42 -15.95
C ASN A 77 4.50 -9.87 -15.47
N PRO A 78 3.29 -10.46 -15.46
CA PRO A 78 3.11 -11.81 -14.95
C PRO A 78 3.87 -12.81 -15.82
N SER A 79 4.57 -13.74 -15.19
CA SER A 79 5.01 -14.97 -15.88
C SER A 79 3.79 -15.68 -16.44
N LYS A 80 3.90 -16.23 -17.66
CA LYS A 80 2.81 -16.92 -18.37
C LYS A 80 2.20 -18.09 -17.58
N ASP A 81 2.89 -18.57 -16.55
CA ASP A 81 2.52 -19.74 -15.74
C ASP A 81 1.73 -19.41 -14.45
N ILE A 82 1.43 -18.13 -14.18
CA ILE A 82 0.68 -17.73 -12.97
C ILE A 82 -0.71 -17.21 -13.38
N PRO A 83 -1.82 -17.84 -12.93
CA PRO A 83 -3.16 -17.32 -13.13
C PRO A 83 -3.25 -15.87 -12.67
N LYS A 84 -3.83 -15.00 -13.52
CA LYS A 84 -3.99 -13.57 -13.22
C LYS A 84 -4.99 -13.40 -12.07
N GLN A 85 -4.49 -13.26 -10.85
CA GLN A 85 -5.31 -12.97 -9.67
C GLN A 85 -5.52 -11.46 -9.56
N THR A 86 -6.78 -11.03 -9.54
CA THR A 86 -7.13 -9.62 -9.31
C THR A 86 -7.13 -9.33 -7.81
N ILE A 87 -6.52 -8.22 -7.41
CA ILE A 87 -6.54 -7.72 -6.05
C ILE A 87 -7.37 -6.43 -6.05
N TYR A 88 -8.38 -6.38 -5.18
CA TYR A 88 -9.22 -5.22 -4.95
C TYR A 88 -8.74 -4.48 -3.71
N TYR A 89 -8.57 -3.17 -3.86
CA TYR A 89 -8.26 -2.25 -2.78
C TYR A 89 -9.51 -1.50 -2.38
N GLN A 90 -9.57 -1.07 -1.12
CA GLN A 90 -10.68 -0.27 -0.62
C GLN A 90 -10.69 1.08 -1.35
N THR A 91 -11.59 1.23 -2.31
CA THR A 91 -11.70 2.39 -3.17
C THR A 91 -13.11 2.96 -3.13
N LEU A 92 -13.20 4.28 -3.09
CA LEU A 92 -14.45 5.02 -2.92
C LEU A 92 -14.57 6.11 -3.99
N ARG A 93 -15.81 6.58 -4.18
CA ARG A 93 -16.13 7.78 -4.95
C ARG A 93 -16.72 8.84 -4.05
N ALA A 94 -16.27 10.05 -4.30
CA ALA A 94 -16.86 11.25 -3.73
C ALA A 94 -16.73 12.40 -4.73
N LYS A 95 -17.32 13.52 -4.36
CA LYS A 95 -17.15 14.78 -5.06
C LYS A 95 -16.45 15.78 -4.14
N ILE A 96 -15.39 16.42 -4.63
CA ILE A 96 -14.89 17.63 -3.98
C ILE A 96 -15.87 18.76 -4.28
N VAL A 97 -16.33 19.46 -3.25
CA VAL A 97 -17.22 20.63 -3.39
C VAL A 97 -16.44 21.88 -3.03
N ASN A 98 -16.38 22.85 -3.95
CA ASN A 98 -15.82 24.17 -3.69
C ASN A 98 -16.47 25.22 -4.59
N ASN A 99 -16.87 26.38 -4.04
CA ASN A 99 -17.48 27.49 -4.77
C ASN A 99 -18.62 27.06 -5.74
N ASN A 100 -19.54 26.20 -5.28
CA ASN A 100 -20.63 25.61 -6.07
C ASN A 100 -20.19 24.72 -7.26
N CYS A 101 -18.90 24.42 -7.39
CA CYS A 101 -18.39 23.44 -8.34
C CYS A 101 -18.19 22.08 -7.64
N GLU A 102 -18.52 21.00 -8.36
CA GLU A 102 -18.29 19.63 -7.92
C GLU A 102 -17.24 18.94 -8.82
N TYR A 103 -16.28 18.24 -8.21
CA TYR A 103 -15.25 17.49 -8.93
C TYR A 103 -15.25 16.03 -8.49
N ASN A 104 -15.59 15.12 -9.39
CA ASN A 104 -15.55 13.68 -9.10
C ASN A 104 -14.12 13.24 -8.82
N VAL A 105 -13.93 12.51 -7.72
CA VAL A 105 -12.63 11.98 -7.30
C VAL A 105 -12.73 10.51 -6.95
N ARG A 106 -11.65 9.79 -7.19
CA ARG A 106 -11.46 8.42 -6.71
C ARG A 106 -10.55 8.45 -5.49
N ILE A 107 -10.98 7.78 -4.43
CA ILE A 107 -10.29 7.71 -3.15
C ILE A 107 -9.79 6.28 -2.95
N ILE A 108 -8.59 6.11 -2.40
CA ILE A 108 -8.13 4.86 -1.77
C ILE A 108 -8.06 5.01 -0.25
N CYS A 109 -8.50 4.00 0.48
CA CYS A 109 -8.28 3.87 1.92
C CYS A 109 -7.02 3.05 2.18
N ASP A 110 -6.08 3.59 2.94
CA ASP A 110 -4.80 2.95 3.25
C ASP A 110 -4.44 3.13 4.73
N SER A 111 -4.65 2.09 5.52
CA SER A 111 -4.33 2.09 6.95
C SER A 111 -2.84 2.10 7.25
N ALA A 112 -1.98 1.78 6.27
CA ALA A 112 -0.53 1.85 6.43
C ALA A 112 0.01 3.27 6.22
N SER A 113 -0.80 4.18 5.67
CA SER A 113 -0.48 5.60 5.61
C SER A 113 -0.94 6.30 6.89
N GLU A 114 -0.05 7.04 7.54
CA GLU A 114 -0.42 7.85 8.71
C GLU A 114 -1.32 9.05 8.35
N ARG A 115 -1.18 9.56 7.11
CA ARG A 115 -1.74 10.85 6.71
C ARG A 115 -2.70 10.75 5.53
N PHE A 116 -3.59 11.73 5.45
CA PHE A 116 -4.48 12.00 4.32
C PHE A 116 -3.80 12.85 3.24
N TYR A 117 -3.92 12.43 1.98
CA TYR A 117 -3.28 13.08 0.84
C TYR A 117 -4.26 13.35 -0.31
N ILE A 118 -3.97 14.40 -1.08
CA ILE A 118 -4.66 14.75 -2.32
C ILE A 118 -3.65 15.01 -3.43
N CYS A 119 -3.97 14.61 -4.66
CA CYS A 119 -3.18 14.96 -5.82
C CYS A 119 -3.20 16.48 -6.07
N GLU A 120 -2.03 17.10 -6.22
CA GLU A 120 -1.88 18.54 -6.45
C GLU A 120 -2.73 19.00 -7.64
N SER A 121 -2.74 18.24 -8.73
CA SER A 121 -3.45 18.62 -9.95
C SER A 121 -4.97 18.76 -9.76
N ILE A 122 -5.59 17.93 -8.91
CA ILE A 122 -7.02 18.05 -8.61
C ILE A 122 -7.27 19.13 -7.56
N ALA A 123 -6.36 19.30 -6.59
CA ALA A 123 -6.48 20.36 -5.59
C ALA A 123 -6.40 21.76 -6.23
N GLU A 124 -5.53 21.94 -7.23
CA GLU A 124 -5.41 23.17 -8.00
C GLU A 124 -6.63 23.40 -8.90
N ARG A 125 -7.05 22.36 -9.64
CA ARG A 125 -8.24 22.44 -10.50
C ARG A 125 -9.51 22.77 -9.73
N ALA A 126 -9.65 22.22 -8.52
CA ALA A 126 -10.76 22.50 -7.62
C ALA A 126 -10.60 23.81 -6.84
N GLY A 127 -9.50 24.55 -7.01
CA GLY A 127 -9.28 25.85 -6.35
C GLY A 127 -9.18 25.75 -4.83
N LEU A 128 -8.62 24.67 -4.28
CA LEU A 128 -8.63 24.41 -2.85
C LEU A 128 -7.68 25.34 -2.08
N LYS A 129 -8.21 25.93 -1.01
CA LYS A 129 -7.47 26.84 -0.12
C LYS A 129 -6.35 26.11 0.60
N THR A 130 -5.16 26.70 0.56
CA THR A 130 -4.05 26.30 1.44
C THR A 130 -4.32 26.82 2.85
N VAL A 131 -4.34 25.93 3.84
CA VAL A 131 -4.57 26.25 5.25
C VAL A 131 -3.32 26.10 6.11
N GLY A 132 -2.23 25.58 5.53
CA GLY A 132 -0.93 25.52 6.18
C GLY A 132 0.08 24.74 5.36
N LYS A 133 1.18 24.39 6.02
CA LYS A 133 2.21 23.48 5.51
C LYS A 133 2.63 22.51 6.58
N GLU A 134 3.18 21.37 6.18
CA GLU A 134 3.67 20.33 7.07
C GLU A 134 4.97 19.73 6.53
N LYS A 135 5.98 19.59 7.39
CA LYS A 135 7.23 18.91 7.05
C LYS A 135 7.10 17.44 7.41
N LEU A 136 7.21 16.57 6.41
CA LEU A 136 7.18 15.12 6.56
C LEU A 136 8.57 14.53 6.45
N LYS A 137 8.81 13.48 7.24
CA LYS A 137 9.91 12.54 7.05
C LYS A 137 9.32 11.29 6.41
N ILE A 138 9.73 11.01 5.18
CA ILE A 138 9.19 9.90 4.37
C ILE A 138 10.23 8.78 4.37
N PHE A 139 9.82 7.63 4.91
CA PHE A 139 10.58 6.39 4.88
C PHE A 139 9.99 5.48 3.82
N THR A 140 10.81 5.01 2.90
CA THR A 140 10.41 4.05 1.86
C THR A 140 10.80 2.63 2.26
N PHE A 141 10.10 1.63 1.72
CA PHE A 141 10.45 0.24 1.98
C PHE A 141 11.91 -0.04 1.62
N ALA A 142 12.60 -0.77 2.51
CA ALA A 142 14.02 -1.10 2.40
C ALA A 142 15.00 0.09 2.47
N SER A 143 14.53 1.30 2.83
CA SER A 143 15.39 2.44 3.15
C SER A 143 15.37 2.75 4.65
N ASN A 144 16.55 2.95 5.23
CA ASN A 144 16.69 3.50 6.59
C ASN A 144 16.87 5.03 6.57
N GLU A 145 17.02 5.62 5.40
CA GLU A 145 17.18 7.06 5.22
C GLU A 145 15.82 7.70 4.96
N ALA A 146 15.52 8.74 5.75
CA ALA A 146 14.33 9.56 5.55
C ALA A 146 14.59 10.62 4.49
N SER A 147 13.69 10.74 3.52
CA SER A 147 13.59 11.95 2.72
C SER A 147 12.71 12.97 3.44
N VAL A 148 13.09 14.25 3.41
CA VAL A 148 12.28 15.32 4.01
C VAL A 148 11.55 16.06 2.90
N SER A 149 10.25 16.27 3.07
CA SER A 149 9.40 17.00 2.13
C SER A 149 8.49 17.96 2.91
N GLU A 150 8.35 19.20 2.44
CA GLU A 150 7.36 20.14 2.98
C GLU A 150 6.16 20.17 2.04
N LEU A 151 5.01 19.68 2.52
CA LEU A 151 3.78 19.62 1.75
C LEU A 151 2.80 20.71 2.18
N LYS A 152 2.00 21.18 1.23
CA LYS A 152 0.92 22.13 1.49
C LYS A 152 -0.28 21.39 2.06
N ARG A 153 -0.81 21.89 3.18
CA ARG A 153 -2.07 21.40 3.74
C ARG A 153 -3.25 22.13 3.11
N LYS A 154 -4.20 21.37 2.59
CA LYS A 154 -5.38 21.83 1.85
C LYS A 154 -6.63 21.44 2.63
N ARG A 155 -7.58 22.37 2.75
CA ARG A 155 -8.92 22.05 3.26
C ARG A 155 -9.78 21.50 2.12
N ILE A 156 -10.41 20.36 2.36
CA ILE A 156 -11.20 19.63 1.38
C ILE A 156 -12.58 19.37 1.96
N THR A 157 -13.62 19.61 1.17
CA THR A 157 -14.98 19.19 1.47
C THR A 157 -15.38 18.10 0.49
N LEU A 158 -15.64 16.90 1.00
CA LEU A 158 -16.06 15.73 0.24
C LEU A 158 -17.55 15.48 0.44
N LYS A 159 -18.28 15.36 -0.68
CA LYS A 159 -19.70 15.03 -0.72
C LYS A 159 -19.89 13.63 -1.27
N ASN A 160 -20.83 12.89 -0.68
CA ASN A 160 -21.25 11.59 -1.18
C ASN A 160 -21.95 11.75 -2.56
N CYS A 161 -21.69 10.82 -3.48
CA CYS A 161 -22.28 10.85 -4.82
C CYS A 161 -23.80 10.59 -4.82
N ASN A 162 -24.29 9.84 -3.83
CA ASN A 162 -25.64 9.28 -3.74
C ASN A 162 -26.46 9.86 -2.57
N SER A 163 -25.89 10.73 -1.75
CA SER A 163 -26.60 11.40 -0.64
C SER A 163 -26.08 12.81 -0.39
N ASP A 164 -26.79 13.57 0.43
CA ASP A 164 -26.39 14.92 0.85
C ASP A 164 -25.33 14.93 1.96
N LEU A 165 -24.78 13.75 2.32
CA LEU A 165 -23.72 13.65 3.31
C LEU A 165 -22.46 14.37 2.82
N VAL A 166 -21.91 15.22 3.69
CA VAL A 166 -20.69 16.00 3.45
C VAL A 166 -19.75 15.87 4.64
N ILE A 167 -18.45 15.70 4.37
CA ILE A 167 -17.39 15.76 5.37
C ILE A 167 -16.32 16.76 4.95
N THR A 168 -15.74 17.49 5.91
CA THR A 168 -14.64 18.44 5.66
C THR A 168 -13.40 18.00 6.42
N LEU A 169 -12.29 17.83 5.70
CA LEU A 169 -11.03 17.28 6.19
C LEU A 169 -9.84 18.14 5.73
N GLU A 170 -8.65 17.92 6.28
CA GLU A 170 -7.40 18.55 5.83
C GLU A 170 -6.44 17.51 5.28
N ALA A 171 -6.01 17.66 4.02
CA ALA A 171 -5.08 16.75 3.34
C ALA A 171 -3.75 17.42 3.01
N LEU A 172 -2.71 16.63 2.87
CA LEU A 172 -1.42 17.05 2.33
C LEU A 172 -1.42 16.89 0.81
N ALA A 173 -1.10 17.97 0.10
CA ALA A 173 -1.02 17.93 -1.36
C ALA A 173 0.30 17.30 -1.82
N THR A 174 0.22 16.31 -2.70
CA THR A 174 1.37 15.62 -3.30
C THR A 174 1.16 15.43 -4.80
N LYS A 175 2.24 15.31 -5.58
CA LYS A 175 2.18 15.21 -7.04
C LYS A 175 1.43 13.96 -7.51
N THR A 176 1.74 12.82 -6.91
CA THR A 176 1.21 11.51 -7.30
C THR A 176 0.76 10.76 -6.05
N ILE A 177 -0.49 10.27 -6.06
CA ILE A 177 -0.98 9.38 -5.01
C ILE A 177 -0.56 7.94 -5.31
N CYS A 178 -0.92 7.44 -6.50
CA CYS A 178 -0.55 6.11 -6.95
C CYS A 178 -0.13 6.17 -8.42
N ALA A 179 1.07 5.67 -8.72
CA ALA A 179 1.58 5.65 -10.10
C ALA A 179 0.91 4.56 -10.96
N SER A 180 0.43 3.49 -10.33
CA SER A 180 -0.26 2.40 -11.02
C SER A 180 -1.77 2.63 -11.08
N LYS A 181 -2.43 1.97 -12.03
CA LYS A 181 -3.89 1.91 -12.05
C LYS A 181 -4.36 0.87 -11.05
N ILE A 182 -5.30 1.28 -10.20
CA ILE A 182 -5.96 0.36 -9.29
C ILE A 182 -7.12 -0.29 -10.02
N SER A 183 -7.17 -1.62 -10.02
CA SER A 183 -8.24 -2.39 -10.64
C SER A 183 -9.59 -2.03 -10.05
N SER A 184 -10.62 -2.07 -10.89
CA SER A 184 -12.00 -1.88 -10.47
C SER A 184 -12.75 -3.21 -10.59
N PRO A 185 -13.79 -3.45 -9.76
CA PRO A 185 -14.67 -4.60 -9.93
C PRO A 185 -15.27 -4.67 -11.33
N SER A 186 -15.48 -5.88 -11.83
CA SER A 186 -16.17 -6.09 -13.12
C SER A 186 -17.65 -5.70 -13.01
N SER A 187 -18.28 -5.31 -14.13
CA SER A 187 -19.70 -4.98 -14.17
C SER A 187 -20.59 -6.09 -13.62
N ARG A 188 -20.25 -7.36 -13.89
CA ARG A 188 -20.95 -8.53 -13.34
C ARG A 188 -20.87 -8.58 -11.81
N MET A 189 -19.70 -8.33 -11.24
CA MET A 189 -19.54 -8.32 -9.78
C MET A 189 -20.33 -7.17 -9.14
N ILE A 190 -20.32 -6.00 -9.78
CA ILE A 190 -21.10 -4.83 -9.32
C ILE A 190 -22.60 -5.17 -9.29
N GLU A 191 -23.11 -5.75 -10.38
CA GLU A 191 -24.53 -6.15 -10.48
C GLU A 191 -24.92 -7.19 -9.43
N LEU A 192 -24.10 -8.22 -9.24
CA LEU A 192 -24.33 -9.24 -8.21
C LEU A 192 -24.38 -8.63 -6.80
N LEU A 193 -23.45 -7.73 -6.47
CA LEU A 193 -23.42 -7.06 -5.18
C LEU A 193 -24.62 -6.13 -4.98
N GLN A 194 -25.02 -5.40 -6.03
CA GLN A 194 -26.21 -4.56 -6.00
C GLN A 194 -27.48 -5.36 -5.74
N ASN A 195 -27.64 -6.53 -6.38
CA ASN A 195 -28.78 -7.43 -6.15
C ASN A 195 -28.84 -7.97 -4.71
N GLU A 196 -27.70 -8.10 -4.05
CA GLU A 196 -27.57 -8.48 -2.63
C GLU A 196 -27.69 -7.27 -1.67
N GLY A 197 -27.98 -6.07 -2.17
CA GLY A 197 -28.13 -4.86 -1.37
C GLY A 197 -26.82 -4.14 -1.01
N PHE A 198 -25.70 -4.51 -1.64
CA PHE A 198 -24.39 -3.89 -1.45
C PHE A 198 -24.04 -2.97 -2.62
N GLU A 199 -24.44 -1.71 -2.54
CA GLU A 199 -24.08 -0.71 -3.54
C GLU A 199 -22.63 -0.23 -3.34
N LEU A 200 -21.75 -0.59 -4.29
CA LEU A 200 -20.36 -0.18 -4.27
C LEU A 200 -20.21 1.31 -4.60
N SER A 201 -19.40 2.01 -3.80
CA SER A 201 -19.04 3.42 -3.98
C SER A 201 -18.25 3.64 -5.27
N ASP A 202 -17.28 2.78 -5.57
CA ASP A 202 -16.49 2.85 -6.81
C ASP A 202 -16.87 1.72 -7.78
N SER A 203 -17.77 2.04 -8.71
CA SER A 203 -18.22 1.15 -9.79
C SER A 203 -17.27 1.08 -10.99
N GLY A 204 -16.07 1.69 -10.89
CA GLY A 204 -15.02 1.52 -11.89
C GLY A 204 -15.18 2.30 -13.19
N ALA A 205 -16.15 3.22 -13.30
CA ALA A 205 -16.44 4.00 -14.50
C ALA A 205 -15.36 5.06 -14.87
N SER A 206 -14.20 5.13 -14.19
CA SER A 206 -13.14 6.10 -14.51
C SER A 206 -11.80 5.45 -14.86
N SER A 207 -10.85 6.30 -15.26
CA SER A 207 -9.49 6.01 -15.76
C SER A 207 -8.58 5.14 -14.88
N GLY A 208 -9.06 4.63 -13.74
CA GLY A 208 -8.31 3.80 -12.79
C GLY A 208 -7.33 4.59 -11.91
N ARG A 209 -7.19 5.90 -12.14
CA ARG A 209 -6.34 6.79 -11.32
C ARG A 209 -7.01 7.11 -10.00
N VAL A 210 -6.18 7.27 -8.97
CA VAL A 210 -6.60 7.67 -7.62
C VAL A 210 -6.18 9.12 -7.40
N ASP A 211 -7.13 9.93 -6.95
CA ASP A 211 -6.95 11.36 -6.73
C ASP A 211 -6.65 11.67 -5.25
N ILE A 212 -7.07 10.80 -4.34
CA ILE A 212 -7.04 11.00 -2.90
C ILE A 212 -6.66 9.70 -2.19
N LEU A 213 -5.84 9.79 -1.14
CA LEU A 213 -5.53 8.70 -0.22
C LEU A 213 -5.96 9.07 1.18
N ILE A 214 -6.84 8.28 1.79
CA ILE A 214 -7.24 8.38 3.21
C ILE A 214 -6.33 7.50 4.05
N GLY A 215 -5.53 8.16 4.87
CA GLY A 215 -4.68 7.54 5.87
C GLY A 215 -5.44 7.26 7.17
N ASN A 216 -4.72 6.65 8.11
CA ASN A 216 -5.22 6.24 9.40
C ASN A 216 -5.69 7.42 10.29
N ASP A 217 -5.25 8.64 9.99
CA ASP A 217 -5.73 9.88 10.63
C ASP A 217 -7.23 10.14 10.42
N TYR A 218 -7.84 9.65 9.34
CA TYR A 218 -9.27 9.86 9.05
C TYR A 218 -10.06 8.59 8.69
N LEU A 219 -9.46 7.39 8.73
CA LEU A 219 -10.18 6.15 8.44
C LEU A 219 -11.41 5.96 9.34
N SER A 220 -11.32 6.28 10.63
CA SER A 220 -12.43 6.17 11.58
C SER A 220 -13.58 7.13 11.31
N ALA A 221 -13.32 8.26 10.62
CA ALA A 221 -14.35 9.20 10.20
C ALA A 221 -15.05 8.77 8.91
N VAL A 222 -14.45 7.84 8.15
CA VAL A 222 -14.89 7.46 6.81
C VAL A 222 -15.52 6.08 6.80
N LEU A 223 -14.94 5.12 7.52
CA LEU A 223 -15.48 3.76 7.65
C LEU A 223 -16.45 3.70 8.83
N THR A 224 -17.61 3.06 8.64
CA THR A 224 -18.64 2.95 9.69
C THR A 224 -18.37 1.80 10.66
N GLY A 225 -17.43 0.92 10.33
CA GLY A 225 -17.15 -0.32 11.06
C GLY A 225 -18.02 -1.50 10.63
N LYS A 226 -19.09 -1.30 9.84
CA LYS A 226 -19.83 -2.43 9.29
C LYS A 226 -19.02 -3.11 8.20
N THR A 227 -19.01 -4.43 8.25
CA THR A 227 -18.30 -5.28 7.29
C THR A 227 -19.16 -6.46 6.88
N HIS A 228 -18.88 -7.03 5.72
CA HIS A 228 -19.55 -8.24 5.24
C HIS A 228 -18.54 -9.13 4.50
N ARG A 229 -18.49 -10.41 4.86
CA ARG A 229 -17.59 -11.38 4.22
C ARG A 229 -18.28 -12.02 3.03
N LEU A 230 -17.72 -11.83 1.83
CA LEU A 230 -18.24 -12.45 0.61
C LEU A 230 -17.70 -13.87 0.41
N ASN A 231 -16.43 -14.08 0.75
CA ASN A 231 -15.78 -15.40 0.75
C ASN A 231 -14.50 -15.37 1.61
N ASN A 232 -13.70 -16.43 1.54
CA ASN A 232 -12.48 -16.56 2.33
C ASN A 232 -11.43 -15.46 2.10
N CYS A 233 -11.43 -14.85 0.91
CA CYS A 233 -10.42 -13.92 0.43
C CYS A 233 -10.96 -12.50 0.14
N LEU A 234 -12.27 -12.27 0.29
CA LEU A 234 -12.94 -11.06 -0.18
C LEU A 234 -13.95 -10.54 0.85
N MET A 235 -13.83 -9.25 1.16
CA MET A 235 -14.57 -8.55 2.20
C MET A 235 -15.14 -7.24 1.67
N LEU A 236 -16.31 -6.88 2.17
CA LEU A 236 -16.94 -5.57 2.02
C LEU A 236 -16.81 -4.76 3.31
N TYR A 237 -16.64 -3.46 3.15
CA TYR A 237 -16.59 -2.48 4.23
C TYR A 237 -17.53 -1.34 3.89
N GLU A 238 -18.39 -0.97 4.84
CA GLU A 238 -19.27 0.18 4.68
C GLU A 238 -18.51 1.46 5.04
N SER A 239 -18.68 2.48 4.20
CA SER A 239 -18.18 3.82 4.45
C SER A 239 -19.32 4.82 4.34
N VAL A 240 -19.07 6.06 4.79
CA VAL A 240 -19.97 7.19 4.58
C VAL A 240 -20.20 7.53 3.10
N PHE A 241 -19.41 6.94 2.18
CA PHE A 241 -19.51 7.10 0.73
C PHE A 241 -20.10 5.87 0.01
N GLY A 242 -20.55 4.85 0.74
CA GLY A 242 -21.04 3.58 0.20
C GLY A 242 -20.13 2.39 0.52
N TRP A 243 -20.44 1.21 -0.03
CA TRP A 243 -19.65 0.00 0.22
C TRP A 243 -18.36 -0.02 -0.60
N THR A 244 -17.29 -0.60 -0.05
CA THR A 244 -16.04 -0.84 -0.76
C THR A 244 -15.57 -2.28 -0.60
N LEU A 245 -14.95 -2.79 -1.67
CA LEU A 245 -14.38 -4.13 -1.73
C LEU A 245 -12.92 -4.13 -1.28
N SER A 246 -12.49 -5.22 -0.64
CA SER A 246 -11.08 -5.45 -0.31
C SER A 246 -10.75 -6.93 -0.39
N GLY A 247 -9.59 -7.25 -0.92
CA GLY A 247 -9.04 -8.59 -0.93
C GLY A 247 -8.81 -9.14 -2.33
N ARG A 248 -8.66 -10.46 -2.40
CA ARG A 248 -8.30 -11.14 -3.64
C ARG A 248 -9.53 -11.78 -4.25
N ASP A 249 -9.65 -11.62 -5.56
CA ASP A 249 -10.54 -12.43 -6.37
C ASP A 249 -10.04 -13.88 -6.34
N GLY A 250 -10.57 -14.68 -5.41
CA GLY A 250 -10.50 -16.13 -5.49
C GLY A 250 -11.47 -16.63 -6.57
N GLU A 251 -11.50 -17.93 -6.86
CA GLU A 251 -12.58 -18.51 -7.66
C GLU A 251 -13.93 -18.12 -7.03
N PHE A 252 -14.58 -17.09 -7.58
CA PHE A 252 -15.89 -16.63 -7.14
C PHE A 252 -16.90 -17.71 -7.58
N ASN A 253 -17.00 -18.77 -6.78
CA ASN A 253 -18.02 -19.79 -6.95
C ASN A 253 -19.31 -19.27 -6.33
N GLU A 254 -20.39 -19.28 -7.11
CA GLU A 254 -21.74 -18.74 -6.84
C GLU A 254 -22.43 -19.28 -5.55
N ARG A 255 -21.73 -20.06 -4.72
CA ARG A 255 -22.25 -20.73 -3.52
C ARG A 255 -21.87 -20.07 -2.18
N THR A 256 -21.02 -19.03 -2.15
CA THR A 256 -20.51 -18.46 -0.88
C THR A 256 -21.24 -17.23 -0.34
N VAL A 257 -22.25 -16.70 -1.02
CA VAL A 257 -23.09 -15.65 -0.41
C VAL A 257 -24.08 -16.32 0.55
N GLY A 258 -23.65 -16.51 1.80
CA GLY A 258 -24.45 -17.22 2.79
C GLY A 258 -23.81 -17.27 4.17
N LYS A 259 -24.29 -16.36 5.03
CA LYS A 259 -24.24 -16.37 6.51
C LYS A 259 -22.86 -16.51 7.15
N GLU A 260 -22.30 -15.37 7.57
CA GLU A 260 -21.66 -15.29 8.87
C GLU A 260 -21.82 -13.87 9.45
N SER A 261 -22.52 -13.81 10.57
CA SER A 261 -22.80 -12.63 11.36
C SER A 261 -21.57 -12.16 12.14
N ALA A 262 -21.51 -10.83 12.31
CA ALA A 262 -20.52 -10.03 13.01
C ALA A 262 -19.77 -10.69 14.18
N GLY A 263 -18.43 -10.63 14.12
CA GLY A 263 -17.53 -10.73 15.26
C GLY A 263 -16.64 -9.50 15.29
N LEU A 264 -16.93 -8.59 16.23
CA LEU A 264 -16.09 -7.45 16.57
C LEU A 264 -14.81 -7.98 17.24
N PHE A 265 -13.64 -7.76 16.65
CA PHE A 265 -12.37 -7.89 17.36
C PHE A 265 -11.87 -6.48 17.69
N ILE A 266 -11.91 -6.18 18.98
CA ILE A 266 -11.32 -5.00 19.64
C ILE A 266 -9.80 -5.18 19.66
#